data_AF-A0A3D5DN88-F1
#
_entry.id   AF-A0A3D5DN88-F1
#
_cell.length_a   1.000
_cell.length_b   1.000
_cell.length_c   1.000
_cell.angle_alpha   90.00
_cell.angle_beta   90.00
_cell.angle_gamma   90.00
#
_symmetry.space_group_name_H-M   'P 1'
#
loop_
_entity.id
_entity.type
_entity.pdbx_description
1 polymer ?
#
loop_
_entity_poly.entity_id
_entity_poly.type
_entity_poly.pdbx_seq_one_letter_code
_entity_poly.pdbx_strand_id
1 'polypeptide(L)'
;MTLSWILTGAGAGPIAGPRIRASVFSRSTDHGQPPRRACAREILPDRWRWRSLLPVTGRCPSCRVRIGPYLLLAELTAGFALAVTAARASSAWELAALVWLVLLAVPLAFIDVAVHRLPDQLTAAAFGGTLGLLAVAALTAHQPSHLGRAAIGAAALACLYLALSVIRPGDMGLGDAKLAASAGAALGWTSWQVLVSGTVIAFALAAVYGGALLALHRATRTSQLPLGPFIILGTLAAIAL
;
A
#
# COMPACT_ATOMS: atom_id res chain seq x y z
N MET A 1 -5.19 17.07 -15.24
CA MET A 1 -6.15 16.12 -15.87
C MET A 1 -7.58 16.57 -15.63
N THR A 2 -8.56 16.16 -16.45
CA THR A 2 -9.96 16.62 -16.37
C THR A 2 -10.71 16.03 -15.16
N LEU A 3 -11.78 16.70 -14.71
CA LEU A 3 -12.70 16.23 -13.66
C LEU A 3 -13.17 14.79 -13.89
N SER A 4 -13.32 14.38 -15.14
CA SER A 4 -13.68 13.02 -15.55
C SER A 4 -12.71 11.94 -15.06
N TRP A 5 -11.39 12.21 -15.05
CA TRP A 5 -10.37 11.28 -14.54
C TRP A 5 -10.42 11.11 -13.02
N ILE A 6 -10.73 12.20 -12.31
CA ILE A 6 -10.89 12.18 -10.84
C ILE A 6 -12.14 11.36 -10.47
N LEU A 7 -13.26 11.58 -11.18
CA LEU A 7 -14.50 10.84 -10.97
C LEU A 7 -14.37 9.36 -11.33
N THR A 8 -13.65 9.01 -12.40
CA THR A 8 -13.36 7.61 -12.75
C THR A 8 -12.40 6.96 -11.77
N GLY A 9 -11.37 7.67 -11.29
CA GLY A 9 -10.49 7.20 -10.23
C GLY A 9 -11.23 6.91 -8.93
N ALA A 10 -12.09 7.84 -8.49
CA ALA A 10 -12.95 7.66 -7.33
C ALA A 10 -13.92 6.46 -7.50
N GLY A 11 -14.48 6.30 -8.72
CA GLY A 11 -15.37 5.19 -9.07
C GLY A 11 -14.68 3.82 -9.22
N ALA A 12 -13.36 3.79 -9.46
CA ALA A 12 -12.58 2.56 -9.56
C ALA A 12 -12.34 1.89 -8.19
N GLY A 13 -12.33 2.67 -7.09
CA GLY A 13 -12.22 2.15 -5.72
C GLY A 13 -13.29 1.10 -5.37
N PRO A 14 -14.59 1.39 -5.56
CA PRO A 14 -15.68 0.42 -5.41
C PRO A 14 -15.55 -0.85 -6.26
N ILE A 15 -14.98 -0.75 -7.46
CA ILE A 15 -14.78 -1.89 -8.37
C ILE A 15 -13.62 -2.77 -7.89
N ALA A 16 -12.55 -2.17 -7.36
CA ALA A 16 -11.38 -2.87 -6.84
C ALA A 16 -11.61 -3.43 -5.42
N GLY A 17 -12.44 -2.79 -4.61
CA GLY A 17 -12.65 -3.10 -3.19
C GLY A 17 -12.92 -4.57 -2.86
N PRO A 18 -13.77 -5.28 -3.62
CA PRO A 18 -14.00 -6.69 -3.36
C PRO A 18 -12.78 -7.59 -3.62
N ARG A 19 -11.93 -7.26 -4.60
CA ARG A 19 -10.64 -7.94 -4.83
C ARG A 19 -9.62 -7.58 -3.76
N ILE A 20 -9.58 -6.31 -3.33
CA ILE A 20 -8.75 -5.85 -2.21
C ILE A 20 -9.09 -6.66 -0.96
N ARG A 21 -10.37 -6.77 -0.60
CA ARG A 21 -10.82 -7.60 0.53
C ARG A 21 -10.38 -9.06 0.39
N ALA A 22 -10.58 -9.67 -0.78
CA ALA A 22 -10.22 -11.07 -1.02
C ALA A 22 -8.71 -11.31 -0.86
N SER A 23 -7.90 -10.38 -1.35
CA SER A 23 -6.45 -10.40 -1.15
C SER A 23 -6.07 -10.26 0.33
N VAL A 24 -6.68 -9.32 1.05
CA VAL A 24 -6.43 -9.13 2.49
C VAL A 24 -6.78 -10.40 3.27
N PHE A 25 -7.96 -10.99 3.06
CA PHE A 25 -8.36 -12.21 3.74
C PHE A 25 -7.42 -13.39 3.45
N SER A 26 -7.14 -13.66 2.17
CA SER A 26 -6.36 -14.83 1.76
C SER A 26 -4.89 -14.74 2.17
N ARG A 27 -4.32 -13.53 2.25
CA ARG A 27 -2.89 -13.31 2.52
C ARG A 27 -2.58 -12.89 3.96
N SER A 28 -3.59 -12.73 4.82
CA SER A 28 -3.41 -12.51 6.27
C SER A 28 -3.10 -13.84 6.98
N THR A 29 -1.93 -14.41 6.69
CA THR A 29 -1.41 -15.64 7.29
C THR A 29 0.05 -15.45 7.71
N ASP A 30 0.45 -16.22 8.73
CA ASP A 30 1.83 -16.22 9.22
C ASP A 30 2.83 -16.66 8.14
N HIS A 31 4.11 -16.42 8.39
CA HIS A 31 5.17 -16.73 7.44
C HIS A 31 5.21 -18.24 7.13
N GLY A 32 5.35 -18.60 5.86
CA GLY A 32 5.37 -20.00 5.40
C GLY A 32 4.01 -20.71 5.36
N GLN A 33 2.94 -20.14 5.93
CA GLN A 33 1.60 -20.72 5.86
C GLN A 33 0.98 -20.50 4.47
N PRO A 34 0.24 -21.49 3.93
CA PRO A 34 -0.51 -21.31 2.69
C PRO A 34 -1.59 -20.22 2.85
N PRO A 35 -2.07 -19.61 1.74
CA PRO A 35 -3.14 -18.63 1.80
C PRO A 35 -4.36 -19.14 2.55
N ARG A 36 -4.95 -18.31 3.40
CA ARG A 36 -6.10 -18.67 4.25
C ARG A 36 -7.26 -19.17 3.39
N ARG A 37 -7.74 -20.38 3.68
CA ARG A 37 -8.86 -21.02 2.98
C ARG A 37 -10.09 -21.24 3.85
N ALA A 38 -10.02 -20.92 5.13
CA ALA A 38 -11.09 -21.14 6.09
C ALA A 38 -11.32 -19.90 6.94
N CYS A 39 -12.57 -19.70 7.36
CA CYS A 39 -12.87 -18.87 8.52
C CYS A 39 -12.72 -19.72 9.79
N ALA A 40 -12.91 -19.12 10.97
CA ALA A 40 -12.78 -19.83 12.25
C ALA A 40 -13.75 -21.02 12.44
N ARG A 41 -14.74 -21.21 11.55
CA ARG A 41 -15.77 -22.26 11.67
C ARG A 41 -15.87 -23.19 10.46
N GLU A 42 -15.50 -22.73 9.27
CA GLU A 42 -15.74 -23.46 8.01
C GLU A 42 -14.68 -23.17 6.95
N ILE A 43 -14.39 -24.18 6.12
CA ILE A 43 -13.59 -24.02 4.90
C ILE A 43 -14.42 -23.26 3.88
N LEU A 44 -13.88 -22.16 3.36
CA LEU A 44 -14.54 -21.36 2.33
C LEU A 44 -14.37 -22.03 0.97
N PRO A 45 -15.44 -22.15 0.17
CA PRO A 45 -15.36 -22.71 -1.18
C PRO A 45 -14.33 -21.97 -2.07
N ASP A 46 -13.70 -22.69 -3.00
CA ASP A 46 -12.60 -22.19 -3.84
C ASP A 46 -12.95 -20.92 -4.65
N ARG A 47 -14.23 -20.71 -4.96
CA ARG A 47 -14.74 -19.47 -5.59
C ARG A 47 -14.40 -18.21 -4.78
N TRP A 48 -14.22 -18.33 -3.47
CA TRP A 48 -13.90 -17.25 -2.52
C TRP A 48 -12.42 -16.93 -2.32
N ARG A 49 -11.53 -17.54 -3.10
CA ARG A 49 -10.07 -17.40 -2.94
C ARG A 49 -9.49 -16.12 -3.54
N TRP A 50 -9.81 -15.84 -4.79
CA TRP A 50 -9.23 -14.71 -5.54
C TRP A 50 -10.18 -14.10 -6.57
N ARG A 51 -11.18 -14.87 -7.03
CA ARG A 51 -12.15 -14.44 -8.05
C ARG A 51 -13.38 -13.74 -7.48
N SER A 52 -13.83 -14.06 -6.27
CA SER A 52 -15.10 -13.52 -5.79
C SER A 52 -14.98 -12.38 -4.80
N LEU A 53 -15.95 -11.50 -4.94
CA LEU A 53 -16.24 -10.32 -4.15
C LEU A 53 -16.56 -10.72 -2.71
N LEU A 54 -15.59 -10.68 -1.79
CA LEU A 54 -15.94 -10.76 -0.36
C LEU A 54 -17.02 -9.70 -0.08
N PRO A 55 -18.10 -10.04 0.64
CA PRO A 55 -19.19 -9.11 0.86
C PRO A 55 -18.64 -7.86 1.56
N VAL A 56 -19.24 -6.72 1.23
CA VAL A 56 -18.77 -5.40 1.71
C VAL A 56 -18.69 -5.36 3.24
N THR A 57 -19.53 -6.13 3.91
CA THR A 57 -19.60 -6.28 5.37
C THR A 57 -18.31 -6.82 6.02
N GLY A 58 -17.38 -7.41 5.27
CA GLY A 58 -16.17 -8.02 5.81
C GLY A 58 -16.42 -9.28 6.66
N ARG A 59 -17.62 -9.87 6.55
CA ARG A 59 -18.05 -11.07 7.28
C ARG A 59 -18.14 -12.27 6.35
N CYS A 60 -17.93 -13.45 6.91
CA CYS A 60 -18.13 -14.72 6.20
C CYS A 60 -19.60 -14.84 5.75
N PRO A 61 -19.88 -15.16 4.46
CA PRO A 61 -21.25 -15.33 3.98
C PRO A 61 -22.03 -16.45 4.69
N SER A 62 -21.32 -17.50 5.13
CA SER A 62 -21.92 -18.65 5.82
C SER A 62 -22.10 -18.38 7.31
N CYS A 63 -21.00 -18.24 8.05
CA CYS A 63 -21.03 -18.19 9.52
C CYS A 63 -21.06 -16.78 10.14
N ARG A 64 -21.05 -15.71 9.33
CA ARG A 64 -21.07 -14.28 9.72
C ARG A 64 -19.94 -13.80 10.65
N VAL A 65 -18.93 -14.65 10.92
CA VAL A 65 -17.68 -14.25 11.61
C VAL A 65 -16.93 -13.22 10.76
N ARG A 66 -16.31 -12.25 11.41
CA ARG A 66 -15.50 -11.22 10.75
C ARG A 66 -14.21 -11.85 10.20
N ILE A 67 -13.96 -11.63 8.91
CA ILE A 67 -12.80 -12.19 8.21
C ILE A 67 -11.96 -11.13 7.48
N GLY A 68 -12.50 -9.92 7.27
CA GLY A 68 -11.83 -8.85 6.54
C GLY A 68 -11.93 -7.47 7.19
N PRO A 69 -11.46 -6.43 6.50
CA PRO A 69 -11.53 -5.05 6.96
C PRO A 69 -12.98 -4.58 7.13
N TYR A 70 -13.17 -3.49 7.88
CA TYR A 70 -14.49 -2.90 8.16
C TYR A 70 -15.21 -2.46 6.87
N LEU A 71 -16.55 -2.39 6.96
CA LEU A 71 -17.45 -2.03 5.85
C LEU A 71 -16.97 -0.78 5.12
N LEU A 72 -16.83 -0.91 3.79
CA LEU A 72 -16.40 0.16 2.86
C LEU A 72 -15.03 0.79 3.14
N LEU A 73 -14.30 0.36 4.16
CA LEU A 73 -13.04 1.01 4.53
C LEU A 73 -12.00 0.86 3.43
N ALA A 74 -11.88 -0.33 2.85
CA ALA A 74 -10.95 -0.60 1.76
C ALA A 74 -11.34 0.10 0.44
N GLU A 75 -12.63 0.19 0.15
CA GLU A 75 -13.15 0.96 -0.99
C GLU A 75 -12.89 2.45 -0.87
N LEU A 76 -13.18 3.02 0.30
CA LEU A 76 -13.05 4.46 0.53
C LEU A 76 -11.58 4.87 0.55
N THR A 77 -10.69 4.06 1.15
CA THR A 77 -9.25 4.34 1.11
C THR A 77 -8.69 4.23 -0.30
N ALA A 78 -9.07 3.19 -1.06
CA ALA A 78 -8.66 3.06 -2.45
C ALA A 78 -9.22 4.19 -3.32
N GLY A 79 -10.51 4.49 -3.22
CA GLY A 79 -11.16 5.56 -3.98
C GLY A 79 -10.57 6.93 -3.69
N PHE A 80 -10.32 7.24 -2.41
CA PHE A 80 -9.66 8.48 -2.01
C PHE A 80 -8.23 8.57 -2.55
N ALA A 81 -7.43 7.51 -2.39
CA ALA A 81 -6.06 7.45 -2.89
C ALA A 81 -6.00 7.61 -4.42
N LEU A 82 -6.91 6.97 -5.15
CA LEU A 82 -7.03 7.07 -6.60
C LEU A 82 -7.48 8.47 -7.04
N ALA A 83 -8.38 9.12 -6.31
CA ALA A 83 -8.82 10.48 -6.60
C ALA A 83 -7.66 11.49 -6.42
N VAL A 84 -6.89 11.34 -5.35
CA VAL A 84 -5.69 12.16 -5.10
C VAL A 84 -4.66 12.01 -6.21
N THR A 85 -4.32 10.77 -6.58
CA THR A 85 -3.33 10.53 -7.63
C THR A 85 -3.83 10.99 -9.01
N ALA A 86 -5.11 10.82 -9.32
CA ALA A 86 -5.72 11.32 -10.55
C ALA A 86 -5.74 12.85 -10.65
N ALA A 87 -5.86 13.56 -9.52
CA ALA A 87 -5.81 15.01 -9.49
C ALA A 87 -4.40 15.57 -9.74
N ARG A 88 -3.36 14.77 -9.47
CA ARG A 88 -1.95 15.22 -9.45
C ARG A 88 -1.11 14.70 -10.61
N ALA A 89 -1.50 13.57 -11.20
CA ALA A 89 -0.78 13.00 -12.33
C ALA A 89 -0.73 13.97 -13.52
N SER A 90 0.45 14.08 -14.14
CA SER A 90 0.69 14.94 -15.30
C SER A 90 0.47 14.22 -16.64
N SER A 91 0.59 12.89 -16.67
CA SER A 91 0.41 12.06 -17.87
C SER A 91 -0.43 10.81 -17.61
N ALA A 92 -0.96 10.21 -18.68
CA ALA A 92 -1.74 8.97 -18.57
C ALA A 92 -0.90 7.79 -18.05
N TRP A 93 0.37 7.70 -18.44
CA TRP A 93 1.28 6.64 -17.98
C TRP A 93 1.74 6.83 -16.54
N GLU A 94 1.95 8.07 -16.11
CA GLU A 94 2.16 8.38 -14.70
C GLU A 94 0.93 8.02 -13.86
N LEU A 95 -0.27 8.40 -14.33
CA LEU A 95 -1.51 8.01 -13.66
C LEU A 95 -1.63 6.49 -13.57
N ALA A 96 -1.34 5.76 -14.65
CA ALA A 96 -1.34 4.30 -14.65
C ALA A 96 -0.38 3.73 -13.59
N ALA A 97 0.83 4.29 -13.48
CA ALA A 97 1.81 3.88 -12.47
C ALA A 97 1.31 4.13 -11.04
N LEU A 98 0.74 5.30 -10.76
CA LEU A 98 0.19 5.64 -9.45
C LEU A 98 -1.04 4.82 -9.10
N VAL A 99 -1.94 4.58 -10.05
CA VAL A 99 -3.10 3.69 -9.90
C VAL A 99 -2.65 2.27 -9.58
N TRP A 100 -1.66 1.75 -10.33
CA TRP A 100 -1.06 0.44 -10.08
C TRP A 100 -0.50 0.33 -8.66
N LEU A 101 0.28 1.34 -8.24
CA LEU A 101 0.82 1.41 -6.89
C LEU A 101 -0.30 1.40 -5.85
N VAL A 102 -1.31 2.26 -5.98
CA VAL A 102 -2.43 2.35 -5.02
C VAL A 102 -3.19 1.03 -4.90
N LEU A 103 -3.49 0.36 -6.02
CA LEU A 103 -4.23 -0.90 -6.02
C LEU A 103 -3.51 -2.04 -5.30
N LEU A 104 -2.17 -2.00 -5.22
CA LEU A 104 -1.36 -2.98 -4.49
C LEU A 104 -0.99 -2.50 -3.08
N ALA A 105 -0.76 -1.21 -2.90
CA ALA A 105 -0.43 -0.59 -1.63
C ALA A 105 -1.58 -0.69 -0.63
N VAL A 106 -2.83 -0.42 -1.04
CA VAL A 106 -3.99 -0.48 -0.16
C VAL A 106 -4.16 -1.88 0.48
N PRO A 107 -4.21 -3.00 -0.27
CA PRO A 107 -4.27 -4.32 0.35
C PRO A 107 -3.03 -4.63 1.20
N LEU A 108 -1.82 -4.17 0.79
CA LEU A 108 -0.61 -4.32 1.61
C LEU A 108 -0.74 -3.63 2.97
N ALA A 109 -1.28 -2.41 3.04
CA ALA A 109 -1.52 -1.71 4.31
C ALA A 109 -2.46 -2.49 5.23
N PHE A 110 -3.55 -3.04 4.70
CA PHE A 110 -4.50 -3.82 5.51
C PHE A 110 -3.91 -5.15 5.98
N ILE A 111 -3.11 -5.81 5.15
CA ILE A 111 -2.40 -7.05 5.55
C ILE A 111 -1.37 -6.71 6.64
N ASP A 112 -0.65 -5.59 6.49
CA ASP A 112 0.33 -5.15 7.48
C ASP A 112 -0.30 -4.84 8.85
N VAL A 113 -1.43 -4.15 8.89
CA VAL A 113 -2.18 -3.94 10.15
C VAL A 113 -2.68 -5.25 10.76
N ALA A 114 -3.03 -6.24 9.93
CA ALA A 114 -3.61 -7.50 10.40
C ALA A 114 -2.56 -8.48 10.94
N VAL A 115 -1.39 -8.58 10.28
CA VAL A 115 -0.39 -9.62 10.55
C VAL A 115 1.06 -9.12 10.56
N HIS A 116 1.30 -7.80 10.54
CA HIS A 116 2.63 -7.18 10.54
C HIS A 116 3.56 -7.76 9.46
N ARG A 117 3.00 -7.97 8.26
CA ARG A 117 3.69 -8.62 7.15
C ARG A 117 3.26 -8.03 5.82
N LEU A 118 4.23 -7.89 4.91
CA LEU A 118 3.97 -7.61 3.50
C LEU A 118 4.35 -8.83 2.62
N PRO A 119 3.39 -9.40 1.86
CA PRO A 119 3.66 -10.50 0.94
C PRO A 119 4.59 -10.11 -0.22
N ASP A 120 5.69 -10.84 -0.39
CA ASP A 120 6.72 -10.58 -1.40
C ASP A 120 6.19 -10.43 -2.82
N GLN A 121 5.23 -11.28 -3.20
CA GLN A 121 4.60 -11.21 -4.53
C GLN A 121 3.90 -9.88 -4.78
N LEU A 122 3.23 -9.32 -3.76
CA LEU A 122 2.53 -8.04 -3.90
C LEU A 122 3.51 -6.87 -3.90
N THR A 123 4.54 -6.91 -3.04
CA THR A 123 5.56 -5.85 -3.00
C THR A 123 6.41 -5.84 -4.27
N ALA A 124 6.75 -7.02 -4.82
CA ALA A 124 7.49 -7.13 -6.07
C ALA A 124 6.65 -6.67 -7.27
N ALA A 125 5.36 -7.04 -7.31
CA ALA A 125 4.43 -6.55 -8.32
C ALA A 125 4.25 -5.02 -8.21
N ALA A 126 4.17 -4.47 -7.00
CA ALA A 126 4.07 -3.03 -6.77
C ALA A 126 5.30 -2.31 -7.32
N PHE A 127 6.49 -2.77 -6.96
CA PHE A 127 7.74 -2.15 -7.40
C PHE A 127 7.93 -2.27 -8.92
N GLY A 128 7.85 -3.50 -9.45
CA GLY A 128 8.11 -3.78 -10.86
C GLY A 128 7.11 -3.08 -11.79
N GLY A 129 5.81 -3.11 -11.44
CA GLY A 129 4.80 -2.44 -12.25
C GLY A 129 4.86 -0.92 -12.13
N THR A 130 5.11 -0.36 -10.95
CA THR A 130 5.27 1.10 -10.79
C THR A 130 6.47 1.59 -11.58
N LEU A 131 7.66 1.00 -11.37
CA LEU A 131 8.87 1.44 -12.07
C LEU A 131 8.77 1.20 -13.59
N GLY A 132 8.18 0.08 -14.01
CA GLY A 132 7.95 -0.22 -15.42
C GLY A 132 7.01 0.79 -16.11
N LEU A 133 5.90 1.14 -15.47
CA LEU A 133 4.96 2.14 -16.00
C LEU A 133 5.57 3.55 -16.00
N LEU A 134 6.35 3.91 -14.98
CA LEU A 134 7.12 5.15 -14.98
C LEU A 134 8.21 5.18 -16.06
N ALA A 135 8.83 4.04 -16.37
CA ALA A 135 9.77 3.94 -17.48
C ALA A 135 9.08 4.20 -18.83
N VAL A 136 7.88 3.63 -19.04
CA VAL A 136 7.06 3.93 -20.23
C VAL A 136 6.68 5.42 -20.28
N ALA A 137 6.31 6.01 -19.14
CA ALA A 137 6.04 7.45 -19.06
C ALA A 137 7.26 8.29 -19.46
N ALA A 138 8.46 7.92 -18.99
CA ALA A 138 9.70 8.65 -19.29
C ALA A 138 10.08 8.54 -20.77
N LEU A 139 9.92 7.36 -21.36
CA LEU A 139 10.21 7.12 -22.78
C LEU A 139 9.25 7.89 -23.69
N THR A 140 7.95 7.91 -23.34
CA THR A 140 6.93 8.60 -24.14
C THR A 140 6.97 10.12 -24.00
N ALA A 141 7.36 10.63 -22.83
CA ALA A 141 7.49 12.07 -22.57
C ALA A 141 8.91 12.63 -22.87
N HIS A 142 9.87 11.78 -23.26
CA HIS A 142 11.28 12.14 -23.43
C HIS A 142 11.92 12.79 -22.17
N GLN A 143 11.58 12.29 -20.98
CA GLN A 143 12.06 12.83 -19.68
C GLN A 143 12.86 11.79 -18.88
N PRO A 144 14.08 11.41 -19.32
CA PRO A 144 14.88 10.39 -18.64
C PRO A 144 15.33 10.82 -17.23
N SER A 145 15.44 12.13 -16.98
CA SER A 145 15.79 12.68 -15.67
C SER A 145 14.79 12.30 -14.58
N HIS A 146 13.49 12.21 -14.91
CA HIS A 146 12.43 11.80 -13.97
C HIS A 146 12.58 10.33 -13.59
N LEU A 147 12.92 9.47 -14.55
CA LEU A 147 13.18 8.05 -14.29
C LEU A 147 14.42 7.84 -13.43
N GLY A 148 15.50 8.59 -13.70
CA GLY A 148 16.71 8.56 -12.86
C GLY A 148 16.39 8.94 -11.41
N ARG A 149 15.62 10.02 -11.22
CA ARG A 149 15.14 10.45 -9.90
C ARG A 149 14.25 9.42 -9.21
N ALA A 150 13.35 8.78 -9.95
CA ALA A 150 12.52 7.69 -9.43
C ALA A 150 13.37 6.49 -8.99
N ALA A 151 14.35 6.07 -9.79
CA ALA A 151 15.26 4.98 -9.43
C ALA A 151 16.09 5.31 -8.19
N ILE A 152 16.62 6.53 -8.09
CA ILE A 152 17.37 6.98 -6.91
C ILE A 152 16.43 7.07 -5.69
N GLY A 153 15.23 7.62 -5.83
CA GLY A 153 14.24 7.69 -4.76
C GLY A 153 13.84 6.30 -4.24
N ALA A 154 13.65 5.35 -5.15
CA ALA A 154 13.38 3.95 -4.82
C ALA A 154 14.53 3.32 -4.04
N ALA A 155 15.76 3.47 -4.53
CA ALA A 155 16.96 2.96 -3.86
C ALA A 155 17.17 3.62 -2.49
N ALA A 156 17.02 4.94 -2.40
CA ALA A 156 17.20 5.69 -1.17
C ALA A 156 16.22 5.23 -0.07
N LEU A 157 14.92 5.12 -0.39
CA LEU A 157 13.94 4.65 0.58
C LEU A 157 14.07 3.17 0.90
N ALA A 158 14.36 2.32 -0.09
CA ALA A 158 14.64 0.91 0.16
C ALA A 158 15.83 0.77 1.13
N CYS A 159 16.95 1.45 0.86
CA CYS A 159 18.14 1.42 1.71
C CYS A 159 17.88 1.99 3.10
N LEU A 160 17.11 3.08 3.22
CA LEU A 160 16.75 3.66 4.52
C LEU A 160 15.98 2.64 5.37
N TYR A 161 14.92 2.05 4.80
CA TYR A 161 14.09 1.08 5.50
C TYR A 161 14.84 -0.24 5.77
N LEU A 162 15.74 -0.67 4.87
CA LEU A 162 16.65 -1.80 5.10
C LEU A 162 17.61 -1.51 6.25
N ALA A 163 18.25 -0.33 6.28
CA ALA A 163 19.15 0.05 7.34
C ALA A 163 18.44 0.06 8.70
N LEU A 164 17.20 0.59 8.76
CA LEU A 164 16.37 0.52 9.95
C LEU A 164 16.08 -0.92 10.37
N SER A 165 15.76 -1.81 9.42
CA SER A 165 15.52 -3.23 9.70
C SER A 165 16.75 -3.97 10.23
N VAL A 166 17.95 -3.56 9.81
CA VAL A 166 19.24 -4.14 10.26
C VAL A 166 19.63 -3.59 11.64
N ILE A 167 19.38 -2.31 11.92
CA ILE A 167 19.69 -1.68 13.21
C ILE A 167 18.73 -2.17 14.31
N ARG A 168 17.46 -2.43 13.96
CA ARG A 168 16.42 -2.92 14.88
C ARG A 168 15.89 -4.28 14.41
N PRO A 169 16.71 -5.34 14.45
CA PRO A 169 16.30 -6.67 14.01
C PRO A 169 15.15 -7.15 14.90
N GLY A 170 13.99 -7.39 14.29
CA GLY A 170 12.77 -7.83 14.97
C GLY A 170 11.69 -6.77 15.15
N ASP A 171 11.99 -5.48 14.99
CA ASP A 171 10.96 -4.42 15.05
C ASP A 171 10.33 -4.13 13.68
N MET A 172 11.08 -4.42 12.61
CA MET A 172 10.76 -3.98 11.25
C MET A 172 11.02 -5.08 10.22
N GLY A 173 10.04 -5.32 9.35
CA GLY A 173 10.11 -6.39 8.36
C GLY A 173 10.83 -5.96 7.08
N LEU A 174 11.56 -6.88 6.45
CA LEU A 174 12.12 -6.69 5.09
C LEU A 174 11.05 -6.33 4.05
N GLY A 175 9.77 -6.62 4.34
CA GLY A 175 8.64 -6.23 3.51
C GLY A 175 8.45 -4.71 3.40
N ASP A 176 8.71 -3.97 4.48
CA ASP A 176 8.57 -2.51 4.50
C ASP A 176 9.56 -1.85 3.55
N ALA A 177 10.79 -2.35 3.47
CA ALA A 177 11.79 -1.87 2.52
C ALA A 177 11.35 -2.06 1.05
N LYS A 178 10.68 -3.17 0.74
CA LYS A 178 10.18 -3.43 -0.63
C LYS A 178 9.03 -2.50 -1.00
N LEU A 179 8.13 -2.22 -0.05
CA LEU A 179 7.09 -1.21 -0.24
C LEU A 179 7.68 0.20 -0.34
N ALA A 180 8.66 0.52 0.50
CA ALA A 180 9.38 1.79 0.49
C ALA A 180 10.10 2.03 -0.85
N ALA A 181 10.60 0.99 -1.52
CA ALA A 181 11.14 1.10 -2.88
C ALA A 181 10.08 1.60 -3.88
N SER A 182 8.86 1.06 -3.79
CA SER A 182 7.75 1.45 -4.67
C SER A 182 7.27 2.87 -4.39
N ALA A 183 7.16 3.23 -3.10
CA ALA A 183 6.85 4.59 -2.66
C ALA A 183 7.93 5.59 -3.11
N GLY A 184 9.21 5.23 -2.95
CA GLY A 184 10.35 6.05 -3.34
C GLY A 184 10.41 6.30 -4.84
N ALA A 185 10.04 5.30 -5.65
CA ALA A 185 9.89 5.48 -7.09
C ALA A 185 8.83 6.54 -7.42
N ALA A 186 7.63 6.42 -6.85
CA ALA A 186 6.54 7.36 -7.09
C ALA A 186 6.83 8.78 -6.59
N LEU A 187 7.42 8.91 -5.40
CA LEU A 187 7.77 10.21 -4.84
C LEU A 187 8.93 10.87 -5.59
N GLY A 188 10.00 10.09 -5.87
CA GLY A 188 11.16 10.57 -6.61
C GLY A 188 10.79 10.99 -8.04
N TRP A 189 9.86 10.28 -8.68
CA TRP A 189 9.28 10.67 -9.97
C TRP A 189 8.68 12.07 -9.93
N THR A 190 8.01 12.42 -8.83
CA THR A 190 7.32 13.71 -8.68
C THR A 190 8.30 14.84 -8.44
N SER A 191 9.06 14.81 -7.34
CA SER A 191 10.15 15.76 -7.03
C SER A 191 10.99 15.29 -5.83
N TRP A 192 12.19 15.85 -5.66
CA TRP A 192 12.98 15.63 -4.45
C TRP A 192 12.28 16.13 -3.19
N GLN A 193 11.57 17.26 -3.30
CA GLN A 193 10.79 17.83 -2.22
C GLN A 193 9.64 16.90 -1.81
N VAL A 194 8.96 16.28 -2.78
CA VAL A 194 7.90 15.30 -2.55
C VAL A 194 8.46 14.01 -1.92
N LEU A 195 9.64 13.55 -2.35
CA LEU A 195 10.36 12.44 -1.69
C LEU A 195 10.64 12.73 -0.21
N VAL A 196 11.27 13.87 0.09
CA VAL A 196 11.62 14.22 1.46
C VAL A 196 10.37 14.43 2.32
N SER A 197 9.40 15.21 1.84
CA SER A 197 8.16 15.46 2.57
C SER A 197 7.37 14.17 2.82
N GLY A 198 7.25 13.28 1.83
CA GLY A 198 6.55 12.00 2.00
C GLY A 198 7.22 11.10 3.04
N THR A 199 8.55 11.09 3.04
CA THR A 199 9.35 10.37 4.03
C THR A 199 9.12 10.95 5.44
N VAL A 200 9.21 12.27 5.58
CA VAL A 200 9.00 12.96 6.86
C VAL A 200 7.58 12.74 7.38
N ILE A 201 6.56 12.87 6.52
CA ILE A 201 5.16 12.64 6.91
C ILE A 201 4.95 11.19 7.34
N ALA A 202 5.52 10.22 6.62
CA ALA A 202 5.42 8.80 6.99
C ALA A 202 6.01 8.55 8.39
N PHE A 203 7.22 9.04 8.67
CA PHE A 203 7.83 8.90 9.99
C PHE A 203 7.10 9.68 11.07
N ALA A 204 6.61 10.89 10.77
CA ALA A 204 5.84 11.68 11.73
C ALA A 204 4.53 10.97 12.13
N LEU A 205 3.80 10.43 11.16
CA LEU A 205 2.58 9.65 11.42
C LEU A 205 2.87 8.39 12.25
N ALA A 206 3.94 7.66 11.89
CA ALA A 206 4.36 6.48 12.64
C ALA A 206 4.79 6.83 14.08
N ALA A 207 5.51 7.95 14.27
CA ALA A 207 5.94 8.42 15.58
C ALA A 207 4.77 8.88 16.45
N VAL A 208 3.81 9.62 15.90
CA VAL A 208 2.59 10.02 16.61
C VAL A 208 1.78 8.79 17.02
N TYR A 209 1.60 7.83 16.12
CA TYR A 209 0.87 6.60 16.40
C TYR A 209 1.56 5.74 17.47
N GLY A 210 2.86 5.48 17.31
CA GLY A 210 3.64 4.72 18.28
C GLY A 210 3.71 5.40 19.65
N GLY A 211 3.88 6.73 19.66
CA GLY A 211 3.88 7.55 20.87
C GLY A 211 2.53 7.52 21.60
N ALA A 212 1.42 7.62 20.86
CA ALA A 212 0.08 7.50 21.43
C ALA A 212 -0.18 6.12 22.04
N LEU A 213 0.25 5.04 21.37
CA LEU A 213 0.14 3.68 21.91
C LEU A 213 0.96 3.50 23.20
N LEU A 214 2.16 4.09 23.25
CA LEU A 214 3.01 4.04 24.44
C LEU A 214 2.40 4.85 25.59
N ALA A 215 1.88 6.05 25.32
CA ALA A 215 1.22 6.91 26.32
C ALA A 215 -0.06 6.25 26.88
N LEU A 216 -0.81 5.54 26.04
CA LEU A 216 -2.00 4.79 26.43
C LEU A 216 -1.67 3.42 27.07
N HIS A 217 -0.39 3.09 27.28
CA HIS A 217 0.07 1.80 27.81
C HIS A 217 -0.46 0.59 27.00
N ARG A 218 -0.73 0.79 25.70
CA ARG A 218 -1.21 -0.24 24.77
C ARG A 218 -0.08 -0.90 23.97
N ALA A 219 1.13 -0.37 24.06
CA ALA A 219 2.33 -0.94 23.45
C ALA A 219 3.53 -0.74 24.38
N THR A 220 4.52 -1.61 24.24
CA THR A 220 5.85 -1.47 24.85
C THR A 220 6.84 -0.93 23.84
N ARG A 221 8.04 -0.53 24.29
CA ARG A 221 9.14 -0.10 23.41
C ARG A 221 9.64 -1.18 22.44
N THR A 222 9.24 -2.43 22.63
CA THR A 222 9.61 -3.59 21.81
C THR A 222 8.44 -4.11 20.98
N SER A 223 7.31 -3.40 20.98
CA SER A 223 6.14 -3.78 20.19
C SER A 223 6.38 -3.42 18.73
N GLN A 224 6.13 -4.37 17.83
CA GLN A 224 6.15 -4.13 16.39
C GLN A 224 5.03 -3.15 16.01
N LEU A 225 5.36 -2.20 15.14
CA LEU A 225 4.41 -1.24 14.59
C LEU A 225 4.20 -1.52 13.10
N PRO A 226 2.95 -1.51 12.60
CA PRO A 226 2.68 -1.67 11.17
C PRO A 226 3.11 -0.40 10.43
N LEU A 227 4.26 -0.44 9.75
CA LEU A 227 4.85 0.71 9.05
C LEU A 227 4.25 0.93 7.67
N GLY A 228 3.76 -0.13 7.01
CA GLY A 228 3.20 -0.08 5.67
C GLY A 228 2.11 0.99 5.48
N PRO A 229 1.09 1.08 6.36
CA PRO A 229 0.08 2.13 6.28
C PRO A 229 0.66 3.54 6.32
N PHE A 230 1.68 3.79 7.14
CA PHE A 230 2.28 5.12 7.27
C PHE A 230 3.13 5.50 6.06
N ILE A 231 3.83 4.54 5.45
CA ILE A 231 4.53 4.74 4.16
C ILE A 231 3.52 5.21 3.10
N ILE A 232 2.37 4.54 3.01
CA ILE A 232 1.36 4.82 1.99
C ILE A 232 0.67 6.16 2.27
N LEU A 233 0.30 6.44 3.52
CA LEU A 233 -0.27 7.72 3.90
C LEU A 233 0.69 8.89 3.66
N GLY A 234 1.97 8.74 4.03
CA GLY A 234 2.99 9.75 3.75
C GLY A 234 3.19 9.96 2.26
N THR A 235 3.18 8.87 1.47
CA THR A 235 3.27 8.94 0.01
C THR A 235 2.11 9.73 -0.60
N LEU A 236 0.87 9.39 -0.22
CA LEU A 236 -0.33 10.07 -0.72
C LEU A 236 -0.40 11.52 -0.27
N ALA A 237 -0.07 11.80 1.00
CA ALA A 237 -0.07 13.14 1.54
C ALA A 237 0.93 14.04 0.80
N ALA A 238 2.15 13.56 0.56
CA ALA A 238 3.15 14.34 -0.16
C ALA A 238 2.82 14.54 -1.64
N ILE A 239 2.21 13.55 -2.30
CA ILE A 239 1.70 13.72 -3.67
C ILE A 239 0.55 14.74 -3.69
N ALA A 240 -0.23 14.85 -2.61
CA ALA A 240 -1.37 15.75 -2.46
C ALA A 240 -1.01 17.18 -2.01
N LEU A 241 0.25 17.48 -1.70
CA LEU A 241 0.76 18.82 -1.38
C LEU A 241 1.21 19.50 -2.67
#